data_AF-A0A8H2XEG7-F1
#
_entry.id   AF-A0A8H2XEG7-F1
#
_cell.length_a   1.000
_cell.length_b   1.000
_cell.length_c   1.000
_cell.angle_alpha   90.00
_cell.angle_beta   90.00
_cell.angle_gamma   90.00
#
_symmetry.space_group_name_H-M   'P 1'
#
loop_
_entity.id
_entity.type
_entity.pdbx_description
1 polymer ?
#
loop_
_entity_poly.entity_id
_entity_poly.type
_entity_poly.pdbx_seq_one_letter_code
_entity_poly.pdbx_strand_id
1 'polypeptide(L)'
;MLETGNRYFEIPTKRTDLVRPTRRVEYNVTSNDVAQDANRARQLSVQWASWLSHTRPDPPTMQDYLQELQADLLRRQRLQHNVRMIEARDREERERQMITAQAEPQPLRVVGGNTQHSPQNSAGQGQQTGVEDPWEKAKKEAPPEEPTSWQPQTTRRR
;
A
#
# COMPACT_ATOMS: atom_id res chain seq x y z
N MET A 1 -1.08 20.36 -12.85
CA MET A 1 -0.79 20.93 -11.52
C MET A 1 0.71 20.81 -11.29
N LEU A 2 1.45 21.83 -11.69
CA LEU A 2 2.88 21.93 -11.40
C LEU A 2 3.01 22.72 -10.09
N GLU A 3 3.91 22.32 -9.21
CA GLU A 3 4.33 23.03 -7.98
C GLU A 3 5.01 24.40 -8.29
N THR A 4 4.73 25.01 -9.43
CA THR A 4 5.31 26.27 -9.90
C THR A 4 4.73 27.43 -9.09
N GLY A 5 5.29 27.65 -7.90
CA GLY A 5 4.96 28.82 -7.09
C GLY A 5 5.36 28.75 -5.63
N ASN A 6 5.59 27.57 -5.07
CA ASN A 6 6.01 27.45 -3.68
C ASN A 6 7.48 27.88 -3.55
N ARG A 7 7.78 28.69 -2.54
CA ARG A 7 9.16 29.11 -2.21
C ARG A 7 9.63 28.40 -0.96
N TYR A 8 10.84 27.85 -1.01
CA TYR A 8 11.42 27.07 0.07
C TYR A 8 12.62 27.81 0.65
N PHE A 9 12.69 27.89 1.98
CA PHE A 9 13.72 28.64 2.68
C PHE A 9 14.35 27.78 3.76
N GLU A 10 15.68 27.88 3.88
CA GLU A 10 16.45 27.36 5.00
C GLU A 10 17.06 28.55 5.75
N ILE A 11 16.73 28.64 7.04
CA ILE A 11 17.24 29.67 7.92
C ILE A 11 18.36 29.03 8.73
N PRO A 12 19.63 29.39 8.46
CA PRO A 12 20.76 28.83 9.19
C PRO A 12 20.68 29.25 10.65
N THR A 13 21.00 28.31 11.53
CA THR A 13 21.01 28.59 12.95
C THR A 13 22.13 29.57 13.29
N LYS A 14 21.79 30.75 13.81
CA LYS A 14 22.76 31.76 14.27
C LYS A 14 23.13 31.62 15.75
N ARG A 15 22.39 30.78 16.50
CA ARG A 15 22.45 30.68 17.96
C ARG A 15 22.91 29.26 18.35
N THR A 16 23.82 29.15 19.31
CA THR A 16 24.52 27.90 19.67
C THR A 16 23.65 26.84 20.34
N ASP A 17 22.43 27.20 20.76
CA ASP A 17 21.45 26.35 21.45
C ASP A 17 20.52 25.58 20.51
N LEU A 18 20.48 25.95 19.22
CA LEU A 18 19.67 25.28 18.22
C LEU A 18 20.55 24.33 17.40
N VAL A 19 20.26 23.03 17.46
CA VAL A 19 21.08 21.99 16.81
C VAL A 19 20.76 21.86 15.32
N ARG A 20 19.58 22.29 14.86
CA ARG A 20 19.11 22.11 13.48
C ARG A 20 18.61 23.41 12.87
N PRO A 21 18.90 23.66 11.57
CA PRO A 21 18.41 24.84 10.85
C PRO A 21 16.89 24.78 10.68
N THR A 22 16.22 25.92 10.69
CA THR A 22 14.76 25.97 10.49
C THR A 22 14.46 25.98 9.00
N ARG A 23 13.61 25.07 8.54
CA ARG A 23 13.17 24.98 7.15
C ARG A 23 11.70 25.36 7.04
N ARG A 24 11.35 26.22 6.09
CA ARG A 24 9.97 26.69 5.90
C ARG A 24 9.60 26.78 4.42
N VAL A 25 8.30 26.66 4.16
CA VAL A 25 7.71 26.84 2.82
C VAL A 25 6.77 28.04 2.85
N GLU A 26 6.82 28.87 1.81
CA GLU A 26 5.84 29.91 1.52
C GLU A 26 5.03 29.47 0.30
N TYR A 27 3.72 29.31 0.49
CA TYR A 27 2.81 28.95 -0.58
C TYR A 27 2.51 30.18 -1.47
N ASN A 28 2.36 29.96 -2.78
CA ASN A 28 2.14 31.06 -3.75
C ASN A 28 0.78 31.78 -3.59
N VAL A 29 -0.18 31.14 -2.92
CA VAL A 29 -1.55 31.65 -2.83
C VAL A 29 -1.78 32.22 -1.44
N THR A 30 -2.02 33.53 -1.39
CA THR A 30 -2.29 34.31 -0.19
C THR A 30 -3.69 33.97 0.35
N SER A 31 -3.81 32.82 1.01
CA SER A 31 -4.99 32.45 1.79
C SER A 31 -4.56 32.32 3.24
N ASN A 32 -5.03 33.21 4.11
CA ASN A 32 -4.70 33.20 5.55
C ASN A 32 -5.53 32.15 6.33
N ASP A 33 -6.00 31.09 5.67
CA ASP A 33 -6.81 30.05 6.31
C ASP A 33 -5.91 28.87 6.73
N VAL A 34 -5.77 28.70 8.05
CA VAL A 34 -4.95 27.64 8.68
C VAL A 34 -5.39 26.24 8.23
N ALA A 35 -6.68 26.04 7.96
CA ALA A 35 -7.18 24.75 7.47
C ALA A 35 -6.72 24.45 6.03
N GLN A 36 -6.57 25.50 5.21
CA GLN A 36 -6.03 25.37 3.85
C GLN A 36 -4.53 25.08 3.89
N ASP A 37 -3.78 25.69 4.81
CA ASP A 37 -2.35 25.47 4.97
C ASP A 37 -2.02 24.02 5.35
N ALA A 38 -2.77 23.42 6.27
CA ALA A 38 -2.61 22.02 6.64
C ALA A 38 -2.85 21.06 5.45
N ASN A 39 -3.82 21.37 4.60
CA ASN A 39 -4.07 20.60 3.38
C ASN A 39 -2.98 20.82 2.33
N ARG A 40 -2.44 22.05 2.22
CA ARG A 40 -1.32 22.36 1.30
C ARG A 40 -0.04 21.65 1.68
N ALA A 41 0.24 21.49 2.99
CA ALA A 41 1.37 20.71 3.47
C ALA A 41 1.30 19.24 2.99
N ARG A 42 0.09 18.67 2.88
CA ARG A 42 -0.14 17.32 2.34
C ARG A 42 -0.03 17.22 0.82
N GLN A 43 -0.14 18.36 0.13
CA GLN A 43 -0.04 18.45 -1.33
C GLN A 43 1.40 18.66 -1.80
N LEU A 44 2.34 18.94 -0.88
CA LEU A 44 3.75 18.97 -1.20
C LEU A 44 4.20 17.61 -1.71
N SER A 45 5.09 17.61 -2.69
CA SER A 45 5.78 16.41 -3.09
C SER A 45 6.55 15.79 -1.92
N VAL A 46 6.67 14.47 -1.96
CA VAL A 46 7.32 13.68 -0.89
C VAL A 46 8.76 14.17 -0.65
N GLN A 47 9.45 14.64 -1.69
CA GLN A 47 10.82 15.11 -1.59
C GLN A 47 10.93 16.43 -0.81
N TRP A 48 10.09 17.42 -1.14
CA TRP A 48 10.04 18.67 -0.38
C TRP A 48 9.58 18.44 1.05
N ALA A 49 8.60 17.56 1.28
CA ALA A 49 8.18 17.18 2.63
C ALA A 49 9.30 16.49 3.43
N SER A 50 10.11 15.63 2.79
CA SER A 50 11.26 14.95 3.41
C SER A 50 12.39 15.91 3.77
N TRP A 51 12.64 16.92 2.93
CA TRP A 51 13.60 17.97 3.23
C TRP A 51 13.11 18.91 4.35
N LEU A 52 11.83 19.33 4.32
CA LEU A 52 11.23 20.15 5.37
C LEU A 52 11.18 19.46 6.75
N SER A 53 11.07 18.13 6.78
CA SER A 53 11.10 17.30 8.01
C SER A 53 12.51 16.90 8.47
N HIS A 54 13.57 17.43 7.82
CA HIS A 54 14.98 17.11 8.11
C HIS A 54 15.36 15.64 7.95
N THR A 55 14.54 14.84 7.28
CA THR A 55 14.87 13.45 6.92
C THR A 55 15.90 13.43 5.78
N ARG A 56 15.85 14.43 4.90
CA ARG A 56 16.82 14.64 3.83
C ARG A 56 17.74 15.84 4.15
N PRO A 57 19.07 15.70 4.06
CA PRO A 57 20.00 16.80 4.35
C PRO A 57 19.92 17.90 3.30
N ASP A 58 20.04 17.55 2.03
CA ASP A 58 20.07 18.51 0.91
C ASP A 58 18.69 18.71 0.29
N PRO A 59 18.36 19.93 -0.18
CA PRO A 59 17.13 20.17 -0.92
C PRO A 59 17.14 19.36 -2.22
N PRO A 60 15.98 18.88 -2.70
CA PRO A 60 15.90 18.21 -3.99
C PRO A 60 16.36 19.18 -5.10
N THR A 61 17.25 18.71 -5.99
CA THR A 61 17.60 19.48 -7.18
C THR A 61 16.40 19.53 -8.12
N MET A 62 16.25 20.62 -8.87
CA MET A 62 15.13 20.76 -9.83
C MET A 62 15.10 19.59 -10.83
N GLN A 63 16.26 19.05 -11.21
CA GLN A 63 16.38 17.96 -12.17
C GLN A 63 15.92 16.62 -11.59
N ASP A 64 16.44 16.24 -10.41
CA ASP A 64 16.06 14.97 -9.76
C ASP A 64 14.58 14.96 -9.42
N TYR A 65 14.07 16.10 -8.94
CA TYR A 65 12.66 16.27 -8.62
C TYR A 65 11.74 16.06 -9.82
N LEU A 66 12.07 16.68 -10.97
CA LEU A 66 11.26 16.54 -12.18
C LEU A 66 11.24 15.09 -12.70
N GLN A 67 12.38 14.40 -12.66
CA GLN A 67 12.48 13.02 -13.09
C GLN A 67 11.63 12.08 -12.20
N GLU A 68 11.72 12.23 -10.88
CA GLU A 68 10.91 11.44 -9.95
C GLU A 68 9.42 11.75 -10.08
N LEU A 69 9.05 13.03 -10.20
CA LEU A 69 7.65 13.43 -10.37
C LEU A 69 7.06 12.83 -11.64
N GLN A 70 7.83 12.79 -12.73
CA GLN A 70 7.41 12.14 -13.97
C GLN A 70 7.24 10.63 -13.79
N ALA A 71 8.18 9.97 -13.11
CA ALA A 71 8.09 8.55 -12.81
C ALA A 71 6.86 8.22 -11.96
N ASP A 72 6.56 9.04 -10.94
CA ASP A 72 5.40 8.88 -10.08
C ASP A 72 4.08 9.12 -10.81
N LEU A 73 4.02 10.10 -11.72
CA LEU A 73 2.85 10.32 -12.58
C LEU A 73 2.57 9.09 -13.45
N LEU A 74 3.60 8.54 -14.09
CA LEU A 74 3.47 7.33 -14.92
C LEU A 74 3.07 6.11 -14.08
N ARG A 75 3.66 5.96 -12.90
CA ARG A 75 3.30 4.87 -11.97
C ARG A 75 1.85 4.97 -11.55
N ARG A 76 1.36 6.16 -11.17
CA ARG A 76 -0.04 6.37 -10.80
C ARG A 76 -0.98 6.09 -11.96
N GLN A 77 -0.64 6.50 -13.17
CA GLN A 77 -1.44 6.22 -14.36
C GLN A 77 -1.56 4.70 -14.62
N ARG A 78 -0.45 3.97 -14.52
CA ARG A 78 -0.45 2.49 -14.64
C ARG A 78 -1.29 1.85 -13.54
N LEU A 79 -1.14 2.31 -12.30
CA LEU A 79 -1.93 1.80 -11.17
C LEU A 79 -3.43 2.01 -11.40
N GLN A 80 -3.84 3.21 -11.80
CA GLN A 80 -5.24 3.52 -12.10
C GLN A 80 -5.81 2.67 -13.24
N HIS A 81 -4.99 2.31 -14.23
CA HIS A 81 -5.40 1.40 -15.28
C HIS A 81 -5.59 -0.03 -14.74
N ASN A 82 -4.62 -0.52 -13.97
CA ASN A 82 -4.68 -1.87 -13.38
C ASN A 82 -5.88 -2.01 -12.42
N VAL A 83 -6.13 -1.00 -11.59
CA VAL A 83 -7.29 -0.96 -10.69
C VAL A 83 -8.59 -1.10 -11.49
N ARG A 84 -8.75 -0.33 -12.58
CA ARG A 84 -9.93 -0.43 -13.45
C ARG A 84 -10.12 -1.83 -14.05
N MET A 85 -9.02 -2.49 -14.45
CA MET A 85 -9.09 -3.85 -14.99
C MET A 85 -9.51 -4.88 -13.94
N ILE A 86 -9.04 -4.73 -12.70
CA ILE A 86 -9.42 -5.60 -11.59
C ILE A 86 -10.89 -5.37 -11.24
N GLU A 87 -11.32 -4.13 -11.07
CA GLU A 87 -12.71 -3.79 -10.76
C GLU A 87 -13.70 -4.30 -11.81
N ALA A 88 -13.31 -4.32 -13.09
CA ALA A 88 -14.12 -4.90 -14.16
C ALA A 88 -14.26 -6.42 -14.00
N ARG A 89 -13.16 -7.12 -13.73
CA ARG A 89 -13.16 -8.58 -13.50
C ARG A 89 -13.97 -8.95 -12.25
N ASP A 90 -13.77 -8.23 -11.15
CA ASP A 90 -14.49 -8.46 -9.90
C ASP A 90 -16.00 -8.26 -10.08
N ARG A 91 -16.41 -7.32 -10.95
CA ARG A 91 -17.82 -7.12 -11.30
C ARG A 91 -18.39 -8.31 -12.07
N GLU A 92 -17.69 -8.76 -13.11
CA GLU A 92 -18.10 -9.93 -13.90
C GLU A 92 -18.18 -11.20 -13.04
N GLU A 93 -17.22 -11.40 -12.14
CA GLU A 93 -17.22 -12.54 -11.23
C GLU A 93 -18.39 -12.46 -10.24
N ARG A 94 -18.64 -11.28 -9.66
CA ARG A 94 -19.78 -11.07 -8.77
C ARG A 94 -21.11 -11.35 -9.46
N GLU A 95 -21.28 -10.93 -10.71
CA GLU A 95 -22.47 -11.24 -11.51
C GLU A 95 -22.61 -12.76 -11.75
N ARG A 96 -21.52 -13.46 -12.08
CA ARG A 96 -21.52 -14.93 -12.22
C ARG A 96 -21.90 -15.63 -10.92
N GLN A 97 -21.32 -15.23 -9.79
CA GLN A 97 -21.64 -15.79 -8.47
C GLN A 97 -23.11 -15.57 -8.10
N MET A 98 -23.69 -14.40 -8.42
CA MET A 98 -25.11 -14.14 -8.20
C MET A 98 -26.01 -15.04 -9.04
N ILE A 99 -25.66 -15.29 -10.30
CA ILE A 99 -26.41 -16.21 -11.18
C ILE A 99 -26.30 -17.65 -10.65
N THR A 100 -25.12 -18.10 -10.26
CA THR A 100 -24.92 -19.45 -9.69
C THR A 100 -25.68 -19.63 -8.38
N ALA A 101 -25.67 -18.61 -7.49
CA ALA A 101 -26.42 -18.65 -6.24
C ALA A 101 -27.95 -18.66 -6.43
N GLN A 102 -28.47 -18.06 -7.52
CA GLN A 102 -29.89 -18.16 -7.88
C GLN A 102 -30.23 -19.49 -8.58
N ALA A 103 -29.27 -20.14 -9.21
CA ALA A 103 -29.43 -21.41 -9.92
C ALA A 103 -29.33 -22.64 -9.01
N GLU A 104 -28.93 -22.49 -7.74
CA GLU A 104 -28.92 -23.58 -6.78
C GLU A 104 -30.34 -23.80 -6.21
N PRO A 105 -31.02 -24.93 -6.52
CA PRO A 105 -32.27 -25.26 -5.85
C PRO A 105 -31.96 -25.53 -4.38
N GLN A 106 -32.62 -24.80 -3.48
CA GLN A 106 -32.49 -25.03 -2.04
C GLN A 106 -32.70 -26.52 -1.74
N PRO A 107 -31.70 -27.24 -1.16
CA PRO A 107 -31.99 -28.56 -0.64
C PRO A 107 -32.97 -28.38 0.53
N LEU A 108 -34.14 -29.01 0.40
CA LEU A 108 -35.13 -29.13 1.47
C LEU A 108 -34.42 -29.50 2.78
N ARG A 109 -34.35 -28.55 3.71
CA ARG A 109 -33.87 -28.81 5.08
C ARG A 109 -34.81 -29.82 5.72
N VAL A 110 -34.40 -31.09 5.74
CA VAL A 110 -35.01 -32.10 6.59
C VAL A 110 -34.68 -31.72 8.03
N VAL A 111 -35.69 -31.31 8.77
CA VAL A 111 -35.65 -31.17 10.23
C VAL A 111 -35.49 -32.59 10.79
N GLY A 112 -34.24 -32.99 11.01
CA GLY A 112 -33.88 -34.17 11.78
C GLY A 112 -33.10 -33.70 12.99
N GLY A 113 -33.79 -33.60 14.12
CA GLY A 113 -33.18 -33.24 15.40
C GLY A 113 -32.19 -34.29 15.88
N ASN A 114 -31.31 -33.80 16.75
CA ASN A 114 -30.53 -34.56 17.72
C ASN A 114 -29.23 -35.21 17.20
N THR A 115 -28.10 -34.54 17.44
CA THR A 115 -26.87 -35.27 17.84
C THR A 115 -25.96 -34.38 18.66
N GLN A 116 -25.78 -34.80 19.91
CA GLN A 116 -24.74 -34.38 20.83
C GLN A 116 -23.36 -34.65 20.20
N HIS A 117 -22.42 -33.72 20.39
CA HIS A 117 -21.01 -33.95 20.10
C HIS A 117 -20.33 -34.64 21.28
N SER A 118 -19.85 -35.87 21.06
CA SER A 118 -18.57 -36.36 21.60
C SER A 118 -17.91 -37.29 20.59
N PRO A 119 -16.57 -37.36 20.55
CA PRO A 119 -15.83 -37.65 19.34
C PRO A 119 -15.34 -39.09 19.29
N GLN A 120 -15.44 -39.76 18.14
CA GLN A 120 -14.65 -40.96 17.89
C GLN A 120 -14.39 -41.20 16.40
N ASN A 121 -13.13 -41.01 16.03
CA ASN A 121 -12.34 -41.67 15.00
C ASN A 121 -13.08 -42.65 14.05
N SER A 122 -12.96 -42.43 12.73
CA SER A 122 -12.05 -43.19 11.83
C SER A 122 -12.53 -43.18 10.37
N ALA A 123 -11.60 -42.81 9.48
CA ALA A 123 -11.36 -43.34 8.14
C ALA A 123 -12.52 -43.40 7.11
N GLY A 124 -12.40 -42.54 6.09
CA GLY A 124 -13.04 -42.71 4.77
C GLY A 124 -12.32 -41.87 3.73
N GLN A 125 -11.39 -42.47 2.98
CA GLN A 125 -10.71 -41.86 1.85
C GLN A 125 -11.71 -41.58 0.70
N GLY A 126 -11.59 -40.40 0.09
CA GLY A 126 -12.22 -40.06 -1.19
C GLY A 126 -11.33 -39.10 -1.95
N GLN A 127 -10.57 -39.63 -2.91
CA GLN A 127 -9.69 -38.90 -3.82
C GLN A 127 -10.46 -37.83 -4.62
N GLN A 128 -9.95 -36.60 -4.61
CA GLN A 128 -10.19 -35.60 -5.64
C GLN A 128 -8.85 -35.13 -6.23
N THR A 129 -8.85 -35.08 -7.55
CA THR A 129 -7.71 -34.98 -8.44
C THR A 129 -7.16 -33.55 -8.55
N GLY A 130 -5.87 -33.39 -8.24
CA GLY A 130 -4.89 -32.98 -9.26
C GLY A 130 -4.71 -31.51 -9.62
N VAL A 131 -5.15 -30.55 -8.81
CA VAL A 131 -4.57 -29.19 -8.84
C VAL A 131 -4.12 -28.89 -7.42
N GLU A 132 -2.83 -29.10 -7.15
CA GLU A 132 -2.25 -28.69 -5.88
C GLU A 132 -2.44 -27.18 -5.74
N ASP A 133 -3.14 -26.75 -4.69
CA ASP A 133 -3.28 -25.35 -4.35
C ASP A 133 -1.86 -24.76 -4.18
N PRO A 134 -1.45 -23.77 -4.98
CA PRO A 134 -0.10 -23.20 -4.90
C PRO A 134 0.23 -22.68 -3.50
N TRP A 135 -0.77 -22.35 -2.68
CA TRP A 135 -0.60 -21.93 -1.29
C TRP A 135 -0.35 -23.10 -0.33
N GLU A 136 -0.87 -24.29 -0.60
CA GLU A 136 -0.60 -25.51 0.18
C GLU A 136 0.85 -25.98 -0.01
N LYS A 137 1.36 -25.89 -1.25
CA LYS A 137 2.76 -26.21 -1.55
C LYS A 137 3.71 -25.25 -0.81
N ALA A 138 3.41 -23.95 -0.83
CA ALA A 138 4.22 -22.95 -0.12
C ALA A 138 4.26 -23.17 1.40
N LYS A 139 3.15 -23.62 2.02
CA LYS A 139 3.11 -23.95 3.45
C LYS A 139 3.89 -25.21 3.81
N LYS A 140 3.88 -26.23 2.94
CA LYS A 140 4.62 -27.49 3.15
C LYS A 140 6.12 -27.34 2.94
N GLU A 141 6.52 -26.47 2.01
CA GLU A 141 7.92 -26.17 1.72
C GLU A 141 8.49 -25.05 2.62
N ALA A 142 7.66 -24.43 3.47
CA ALA A 142 8.11 -23.40 4.40
C ALA A 142 9.04 -24.01 5.48
N PRO A 143 10.28 -23.51 5.62
CA PRO A 143 11.13 -23.83 6.77
C PRO A 143 10.40 -23.45 8.07
N PRO A 144 10.63 -24.16 9.19
CA PRO A 144 10.04 -23.80 10.47
C PRO A 144 10.36 -22.33 10.80
N GLU A 145 9.30 -21.53 11.00
CA GLU A 145 9.37 -20.09 11.24
C GLU A 145 9.95 -19.78 12.63
N GLU A 146 11.28 -19.85 12.74
CA GLU A 146 11.95 -19.00 13.72
C GLU A 146 11.90 -17.56 13.19
N PRO A 147 11.53 -16.56 14.02
CA PRO A 147 11.45 -15.18 13.58
C PRO A 147 12.84 -14.71 13.12
N THR A 148 13.08 -14.80 11.82
CA THR A 148 14.32 -14.33 11.21
C THR A 148 14.30 -12.81 11.27
N SER A 149 15.09 -12.24 12.18
CA SER A 149 15.31 -10.80 12.24
C SER A 149 15.83 -10.32 10.89
N TRP A 150 15.10 -9.41 10.25
CA TRP A 150 15.50 -8.81 8.99
C TRP A 150 16.89 -8.17 9.12
N GLN A 151 17.85 -8.60 8.30
CA GLN A 151 19.21 -8.03 8.25
C GLN A 151 19.42 -7.24 6.96
N PRO A 152 19.88 -5.98 7.02
CA PRO A 152 20.16 -5.18 5.83
C PRO A 152 21.30 -5.80 5.02
N GLN A 153 21.05 -6.14 3.76
CA GLN A 153 22.06 -6.64 2.84
C GLN A 153 22.97 -5.48 2.37
N THR A 154 24.16 -5.36 2.95
CA THR A 154 25.15 -4.36 2.50
C THR A 154 25.88 -4.89 1.27
N THR A 155 25.37 -4.62 0.06
CA THR A 155 26.12 -4.87 -1.18
C THR A 155 27.31 -3.91 -1.25
N ARG A 156 28.52 -4.44 -1.04
CA ARG A 156 29.77 -3.70 -1.25
C ARG A 156 30.01 -3.60 -2.76
N ARG A 157 29.72 -2.44 -3.35
CA ARG A 157 30.17 -2.15 -4.74
C ARG A 157 31.71 -2.17 -4.75
N ARG A 158 32.29 -2.92 -5.69
CA ARG A 158 33.73 -3.04 -5.91
C ARG A 158 34.13 -2.23 -7.14
#